data_AF-A0A1J5EM07-F1
#
_entry.id   AF-A0A1J5EM07-F1
#
_cell.length_a   1.000
_cell.length_b   1.000
_cell.length_c   1.000
_cell.angle_alpha   90.00
_cell.angle_beta   90.00
_cell.angle_gamma   90.00
#
_symmetry.space_group_name_H-M   'P 1'
#
loop_
_entity.id
_entity.type
_entity.pdbx_description
1 polymer ?
#
loop_
_entity_poly.entity_id
_entity_poly.type
_entity_poly.pdbx_seq_one_letter_code
_entity_poly.pdbx_strand_id
1 'polypeptide(L)'
;MNKRILSIFDLKNSLWPDWFQEAFSNNLISVFLHGNCLMAGFSPIKEPWQISFILKEDSPEKISGLKLLVKKATQQGITFGYFFTHESLAHSTDVFPLELLHIAKRNEVLFGEQPLANYTPNHNALRLECESELRGILIHLRREFVYMQQGHTQMDFFFLAEAQLMPILYGVYFLLHNTYPETHEAIFAEYPQLRIEPPTREEEVINERANKYILTITQIINTIDSMEIQ
;
A
#
# COMPACT_ATOMS: atom_id res chain seq x y z
N MET A 1 -3.13 9.58 28.35
CA MET A 1 -1.82 9.96 27.78
C MET A 1 -2.10 10.56 26.42
N ASN A 2 -1.82 11.86 26.19
CA ASN A 2 -1.93 12.45 24.85
C ASN A 2 -0.89 11.76 23.95
N LYS A 3 -1.34 11.00 22.96
CA LYS A 3 -0.44 10.46 21.92
C LYS A 3 0.12 11.67 21.15
N ARG A 4 1.42 11.91 21.23
CA ARG A 4 2.09 12.86 20.33
C ARG A 4 1.93 12.32 18.92
N ILE A 5 1.31 13.13 18.05
CA ILE A 5 1.24 12.82 16.63
C ILE A 5 2.65 13.04 16.06
N LEU A 6 3.32 11.96 15.68
CA LEU A 6 4.62 12.03 15.03
C LEU A 6 4.43 12.44 13.56
N SER A 7 5.35 13.25 13.05
CA SER A 7 5.59 13.48 11.62
C SER A 7 6.81 12.69 11.13
N ILE A 8 7.00 12.63 9.81
CA ILE A 8 8.25 12.13 9.21
C ILE A 8 9.47 12.86 9.78
N PHE A 9 9.38 14.19 9.91
CA PHE A 9 10.44 15.00 10.48
C PHE A 9 10.72 14.61 11.94
N ASP A 10 9.68 14.37 12.76
CA ASP A 10 9.87 13.90 14.13
C ASP A 10 10.54 12.52 14.19
N LEU A 11 10.16 11.59 13.30
CA LEU A 11 10.76 10.25 13.25
C LEU A 11 12.25 10.33 12.91
N LYS A 12 12.60 11.10 11.87
CA LYS A 12 13.99 11.29 11.43
C LYS A 12 14.88 11.94 12.47
N ASN A 13 14.34 12.88 13.25
CA ASN A 13 15.09 13.65 14.25
C ASN A 13 14.89 13.12 15.68
N SER A 14 14.37 11.90 15.82
CA SER A 14 14.22 11.23 17.12
C SER A 14 15.37 10.26 17.37
N LEU A 15 15.31 9.53 18.50
CA LEU A 15 16.25 8.45 18.82
C LEU A 15 15.95 7.14 18.05
N TRP A 16 14.90 7.10 17.22
CA TRP A 16 14.55 5.88 16.48
C TRP A 16 15.67 5.37 15.56
N PRO A 17 16.30 6.21 14.71
CA PRO A 17 17.43 5.78 13.88
C PRO A 17 18.56 5.15 14.71
N ASP A 18 18.94 5.80 15.82
CA ASP A 18 19.99 5.30 16.72
C ASP A 18 19.60 3.96 17.36
N TRP A 19 18.37 3.82 17.85
CA TRP A 19 17.90 2.55 18.43
C TRP A 19 17.85 1.41 17.41
N PHE A 20 17.51 1.69 16.15
CA PHE A 20 17.58 0.69 15.10
C PHE A 20 19.03 0.29 14.79
N GLN A 21 19.94 1.28 14.74
CA GLN A 21 21.36 1.02 14.56
C GLN A 21 21.96 0.23 15.74
N GLU A 22 21.56 0.49 16.97
CA GLU A 22 21.96 -0.30 18.13
C GLU A 22 21.41 -1.73 18.05
N ALA A 23 20.11 -1.88 17.73
CA ALA A 23 19.43 -3.18 17.67
C ALA A 23 20.00 -4.12 16.61
N PHE A 24 20.52 -3.57 15.50
CA PHE A 24 21.00 -4.35 14.36
C PHE A 24 22.49 -4.22 14.09
N SER A 25 23.16 -3.21 14.63
CA SER A 25 24.59 -2.98 14.46
C SER A 25 25.01 -3.06 12.98
N ASN A 26 25.97 -3.93 12.65
CA ASN A 26 26.46 -4.12 11.29
C ASN A 26 25.49 -4.87 10.36
N ASN A 27 24.37 -5.40 10.87
CA ASN A 27 23.35 -6.09 10.09
C ASN A 27 22.41 -5.10 9.37
N LEU A 28 22.32 -3.84 9.82
CA LEU A 28 21.42 -2.84 9.25
C LEU A 28 21.97 -2.25 7.95
N ILE A 29 21.16 -2.29 6.89
CA ILE A 29 21.46 -1.64 5.59
C ILE A 29 20.58 -0.41 5.39
N SER A 30 19.27 -0.55 5.63
CA SER A 30 18.30 0.55 5.47
C SER A 30 17.16 0.44 6.47
N VAL A 31 16.68 1.59 6.94
CA VAL A 31 15.40 1.76 7.63
C VAL A 31 14.59 2.78 6.86
N PHE A 32 13.37 2.44 6.48
CA PHE A 32 12.53 3.31 5.66
C PHE A 32 11.05 3.20 6.02
N LEU A 33 10.34 4.31 5.80
CA LEU A 33 8.88 4.34 5.75
C LEU A 33 8.42 4.02 4.33
N HIS A 34 7.25 3.41 4.20
CA HIS A 34 6.59 3.16 2.91
C HIS A 34 5.08 2.99 3.09
N GLY A 35 4.38 2.76 1.96
CA GLY A 35 2.95 2.51 1.93
C GLY A 35 2.11 3.76 2.20
N ASN A 36 0.91 3.56 2.76
CA ASN A 36 -0.09 4.61 2.93
C ASN A 36 0.40 5.83 3.72
N CYS A 37 1.42 5.70 4.57
CA CYS A 37 1.93 6.84 5.36
C CYS A 37 2.56 7.97 4.54
N LEU A 38 2.85 7.72 3.26
CA LEU A 38 3.37 8.69 2.30
C LEU A 38 2.31 9.16 1.29
N MET A 39 1.05 8.77 1.49
CA MET A 39 -0.08 9.08 0.62
C MET A 39 -0.90 10.25 1.15
N ALA A 40 -1.51 11.00 0.23
CA ALA A 40 -2.46 12.04 0.60
C ALA A 40 -3.64 11.43 1.37
N GLY A 41 -4.04 12.06 2.49
CA GLY A 41 -5.13 11.56 3.34
C GLY A 41 -4.68 10.63 4.47
N PHE A 42 -3.40 10.26 4.55
CA PHE A 42 -2.88 9.52 5.69
C PHE A 42 -3.17 10.24 7.02
N SER A 43 -3.58 9.47 8.02
CA SER A 43 -3.76 9.97 9.37
C SER A 43 -3.05 9.06 10.38
N PRO A 44 -2.01 9.55 11.06
CA PRO A 44 -1.32 8.80 12.13
C PRO A 44 -2.21 8.55 13.37
N ILE A 45 -3.44 9.09 13.36
CA ILE A 45 -4.49 8.80 14.35
C ILE A 45 -5.23 7.51 13.98
N LYS A 46 -5.48 7.30 12.68
CA LYS A 46 -6.25 6.15 12.15
C LYS A 46 -5.36 4.94 11.93
N GLU A 47 -4.14 5.15 11.45
CA GLU A 47 -3.21 4.11 11.03
C GLU A 47 -1.82 4.36 11.59
N PRO A 48 -1.07 3.32 11.96
CA PRO A 48 0.29 3.49 12.46
C PRO A 48 1.27 3.83 11.34
N TRP A 49 2.39 4.45 11.71
CA TRP A 49 3.58 4.54 10.87
C TRP A 49 4.16 3.15 10.66
N GLN A 50 4.32 2.73 9.42
CA GLN A 50 4.93 1.45 9.10
C GLN A 50 6.40 1.63 8.72
N ILE A 51 7.31 1.07 9.52
CA ILE A 51 8.75 1.09 9.29
C ILE A 51 9.21 -0.28 8.81
N SER A 52 10.00 -0.33 7.75
CA SER A 52 10.58 -1.56 7.21
C SER A 52 12.09 -1.46 7.08
N PHE A 53 12.71 -2.62 6.91
CA PHE A 53 14.15 -2.79 7.05
C PHE A 53 14.74 -3.54 5.87
N ILE A 54 15.91 -3.11 5.41
CA ILE A 54 16.83 -3.94 4.63
C ILE A 54 18.00 -4.31 5.55
N LEU A 55 18.27 -5.59 5.65
CA LEU A 55 19.28 -6.19 6.51
C LEU A 55 20.24 -7.05 5.69
N LYS A 56 21.41 -7.38 6.25
CA LYS A 56 22.30 -8.39 5.65
C LYS A 56 21.72 -9.79 5.83
N GLU A 57 21.14 -10.06 6.99
CA GLU A 57 20.47 -11.30 7.36
C GLU A 57 19.15 -10.99 8.08
N ASP A 58 18.07 -11.66 7.69
CA ASP A 58 16.70 -11.47 8.20
C ASP A 58 16.17 -12.66 9.01
N SER A 59 17.07 -13.57 9.44
CA SER A 59 16.67 -14.72 10.26
C SER A 59 16.05 -14.28 11.60
N PRO A 60 15.17 -15.09 12.22
CA PRO A 60 14.52 -14.76 13.50
C PRO A 60 15.49 -14.36 14.62
N GLU A 61 16.69 -14.95 14.64
CA GLU A 61 17.75 -14.59 15.58
C GLU A 61 18.24 -13.15 15.35
N LYS A 62 18.52 -12.79 14.08
CA LYS A 62 19.05 -11.49 13.68
C LYS A 62 18.03 -10.37 13.84
N ILE A 63 16.74 -10.66 13.66
CA ILE A 63 15.68 -9.65 13.85
C ILE A 63 15.21 -9.50 15.29
N SER A 64 15.62 -10.40 16.19
CA SER A 64 15.12 -10.46 17.57
C SER A 64 15.43 -9.21 18.42
N GLY A 65 16.46 -8.43 18.06
CA GLY A 65 16.82 -7.18 18.73
C GLY A 65 15.69 -6.16 18.81
N LEU A 66 14.78 -6.14 17.82
CA LEU A 66 13.63 -5.22 17.82
C LEU A 66 12.59 -5.53 18.89
N LYS A 67 12.57 -6.74 19.47
CA LYS A 67 11.58 -7.12 20.49
C LYS A 67 11.56 -6.14 21.67
N LEU A 68 12.72 -5.56 22.01
CA LEU A 68 12.85 -4.56 23.07
C LEU A 68 12.19 -3.21 22.71
N LEU A 69 12.06 -2.92 21.41
CA LEU A 69 11.50 -1.67 20.90
C LEU A 69 10.00 -1.76 20.60
N VAL A 70 9.43 -2.97 20.42
CA VAL A 70 8.02 -3.17 20.02
C VAL A 70 7.04 -2.41 20.91
N LYS A 71 7.15 -2.55 22.24
CA LYS A 71 6.24 -1.88 23.18
C LYS A 71 6.29 -0.36 23.01
N LYS A 72 7.49 0.20 22.79
CA LYS A 72 7.70 1.63 22.60
C LYS A 72 7.17 2.10 21.24
N ALA A 73 7.40 1.31 20.19
CA ALA A 73 6.86 1.54 18.85
C ALA A 73 5.33 1.63 18.90
N THR A 74 4.67 0.63 19.48
CA THR A 74 3.20 0.58 19.58
C THR A 74 2.64 1.78 20.35
N GLN A 75 3.29 2.20 21.44
CA GLN A 75 2.88 3.38 22.21
C GLN A 75 2.97 4.68 21.39
N GLN A 76 3.89 4.74 20.43
CA GLN A 76 4.10 5.87 19.54
C GLN A 76 3.37 5.74 18.19
N GLY A 77 2.54 4.71 18.02
CA GLY A 77 1.81 4.48 16.78
C GLY A 77 2.73 4.06 15.63
N ILE A 78 3.77 3.27 15.93
CA ILE A 78 4.69 2.69 14.95
C ILE A 78 4.47 1.17 14.94
N THR A 79 4.45 0.60 13.73
CA THR A 79 4.52 -0.83 13.46
C THR A 79 5.77 -1.15 12.65
N PHE A 80 6.33 -2.33 12.88
CA PHE A 80 7.41 -2.86 12.05
C PHE A 80 6.78 -3.72 10.96
N GLY A 81 7.02 -3.35 9.71
CA GLY A 81 6.50 -4.00 8.51
C GLY A 81 7.46 -5.08 8.01
N TYR A 82 8.03 -4.86 6.83
CA TYR A 82 8.86 -5.85 6.16
C TYR A 82 10.30 -5.89 6.68
N PHE A 83 10.85 -7.10 6.62
CA PHE A 83 12.27 -7.39 6.81
C PHE A 83 12.77 -8.02 5.53
N PHE A 84 13.70 -7.36 4.88
CA PHE A 84 14.27 -7.80 3.62
C PHE A 84 15.77 -7.99 3.73
N THR A 85 16.31 -8.83 2.85
CA THR A 85 17.71 -8.79 2.45
C THR A 85 17.79 -8.38 0.98
N HIS A 86 18.97 -7.98 0.51
CA HIS A 86 19.14 -7.75 -0.94
C HIS A 86 18.83 -9.01 -1.76
N GLU A 87 19.16 -10.19 -1.22
CA GLU A 87 18.87 -11.46 -1.86
C GLU A 87 17.36 -11.73 -1.94
N SER A 88 16.61 -11.52 -0.84
CA SER A 88 15.16 -11.75 -0.86
C SER A 88 14.44 -10.75 -1.76
N LEU A 89 14.88 -9.49 -1.82
CA LEU A 89 14.36 -8.50 -2.76
C LEU A 89 14.60 -8.92 -4.22
N ALA A 90 15.81 -9.37 -4.55
CA ALA A 90 16.15 -9.80 -5.91
C ALA A 90 15.28 -11.00 -6.37
N HIS A 91 15.02 -11.94 -5.48
CA HIS A 91 14.19 -13.12 -5.75
C HIS A 91 12.68 -12.88 -5.63
N SER A 92 12.24 -11.66 -5.30
CA SER A 92 10.82 -11.31 -5.15
C SER A 92 10.28 -10.49 -6.32
N THR A 93 11.12 -10.18 -7.32
CA THR A 93 10.79 -9.20 -8.38
C THR A 93 9.70 -9.64 -9.35
N ASP A 94 9.43 -10.94 -9.44
CA ASP A 94 8.38 -11.56 -10.25
C ASP A 94 7.15 -11.96 -9.42
N VAL A 95 7.31 -12.17 -8.11
CA VAL A 95 6.23 -12.59 -7.20
C VAL A 95 5.49 -11.40 -6.57
N PHE A 96 6.21 -10.32 -6.24
CA PHE A 96 5.67 -9.12 -5.57
C PHE A 96 6.01 -7.81 -6.31
N PRO A 97 5.87 -7.73 -7.66
CA PRO A 97 6.27 -6.55 -8.41
C PRO A 97 5.51 -5.27 -8.01
N LEU A 98 4.24 -5.38 -7.57
CA LEU A 98 3.43 -4.25 -7.15
C LEU A 98 3.92 -3.64 -5.84
N GLU A 99 4.20 -4.45 -4.82
CA GLU A 99 4.73 -3.97 -3.54
C GLU A 99 6.11 -3.34 -3.72
N LEU A 100 6.97 -3.98 -4.52
CA LEU A 100 8.30 -3.44 -4.81
C LEU A 100 8.21 -2.13 -5.61
N LEU A 101 7.26 -2.01 -6.54
CA LEU A 101 6.98 -0.75 -7.23
C LEU A 101 6.55 0.34 -6.24
N HIS A 102 5.62 0.03 -5.32
CA HIS A 102 5.18 0.97 -4.30
C HIS A 102 6.33 1.43 -3.40
N ILE A 103 7.14 0.50 -2.90
CA ILE A 103 8.31 0.84 -2.07
C ILE A 103 9.29 1.69 -2.88
N ALA A 104 9.61 1.31 -4.12
CA ALA A 104 10.57 2.04 -4.96
C ALA A 104 10.13 3.48 -5.25
N LYS A 105 8.82 3.71 -5.47
CA LYS A 105 8.29 5.03 -5.84
C LYS A 105 7.83 5.86 -4.63
N ARG A 106 7.48 5.22 -3.52
CA ARG A 106 6.98 5.85 -2.29
C ARG A 106 7.67 5.24 -1.08
N ASN A 107 8.87 5.74 -0.81
CA ASN A 107 9.58 5.49 0.45
C ASN A 107 10.13 6.80 1.02
N GLU A 108 10.46 6.74 2.30
CA GLU A 108 11.20 7.80 2.98
C GLU A 108 12.23 7.17 3.91
N VAL A 109 13.51 7.37 3.59
CA VAL A 109 14.63 6.77 4.33
C VAL A 109 14.80 7.47 5.68
N LEU A 110 14.77 6.69 6.76
CA LEU A 110 15.10 7.12 8.11
C LEU A 110 16.60 6.94 8.42
N PHE A 111 17.22 5.90 7.88
CA PHE A 111 18.65 5.60 8.02
C PHE A 111 19.14 4.73 6.86
N GLY A 112 20.40 4.92 6.45
CA GLY A 112 21.08 4.05 5.50
C GLY A 112 20.73 4.31 4.04
N GLU A 113 20.70 3.25 3.25
CA GLU A 113 20.53 3.32 1.79
C GLU A 113 19.07 3.53 1.36
N GLN A 114 18.88 4.08 0.15
CA GLN A 114 17.55 4.19 -0.45
C GLN A 114 17.06 2.81 -0.94
N PRO A 115 15.89 2.33 -0.48
CA PRO A 115 15.36 1.05 -0.91
C PRO A 115 15.00 1.09 -2.40
N LEU A 116 15.41 0.07 -3.14
CA LEU A 116 14.96 -0.17 -4.52
C LEU A 116 15.17 1.03 -5.47
N ALA A 117 16.23 1.84 -5.27
CA ALA A 117 16.44 3.11 -5.98
C ALA A 117 16.40 2.99 -7.53
N ASN A 118 16.82 1.85 -8.07
CA ASN A 118 16.85 1.57 -9.50
C ASN A 118 15.82 0.51 -9.95
N TYR A 119 14.86 0.17 -9.09
CA TYR A 119 13.87 -0.85 -9.42
C TYR A 119 12.83 -0.30 -10.40
N THR A 120 12.59 -1.08 -11.45
CA THR A 120 11.44 -0.94 -12.34
C THR A 120 10.86 -2.34 -12.51
N PRO A 121 9.55 -2.52 -12.29
CA PRO A 121 8.94 -3.84 -12.35
C PRO A 121 8.99 -4.39 -13.78
N ASN A 122 9.09 -5.72 -13.89
CA ASN A 122 8.77 -6.38 -15.14
C ASN A 122 7.28 -6.18 -15.41
N HIS A 123 6.94 -5.60 -16.57
CA HIS A 123 5.56 -5.25 -16.89
C HIS A 123 4.64 -6.48 -16.93
N ASN A 124 5.13 -7.62 -17.41
CA ASN A 124 4.35 -8.85 -17.47
C ASN A 124 3.99 -9.37 -16.08
N ALA A 125 4.98 -9.41 -15.17
CA ALA A 125 4.75 -9.81 -13.79
C ALA A 125 3.78 -8.84 -13.08
N LEU A 126 3.98 -7.52 -13.23
CA LEU A 126 3.11 -6.50 -12.65
C LEU A 126 1.67 -6.59 -13.17
N ARG A 127 1.49 -6.79 -14.49
CA ARG A 127 0.17 -6.97 -15.10
C ARG A 127 -0.54 -8.19 -14.54
N LEU A 128 0.16 -9.32 -14.46
CA LEU A 128 -0.41 -10.56 -13.93
C LEU A 128 -0.85 -10.42 -12.48
N GLU A 129 -0.03 -9.79 -11.63
CA GLU A 129 -0.38 -9.52 -10.24
C GLU A 129 -1.58 -8.58 -10.12
N CYS A 130 -1.55 -7.43 -10.81
CA CYS A 130 -2.66 -6.48 -10.80
C CYS A 130 -3.98 -7.12 -11.29
N GLU A 131 -3.92 -7.92 -12.36
CA GLU A 131 -5.09 -8.63 -12.87
C GLU A 131 -5.64 -9.63 -11.84
N SER A 132 -4.75 -10.43 -11.24
CA SER A 132 -5.11 -11.41 -10.21
C SER A 132 -5.79 -10.75 -9.01
N GLU A 133 -5.20 -9.67 -8.48
CA GLU A 133 -5.75 -8.95 -7.33
C GLU A 133 -7.07 -8.25 -7.66
N LEU A 134 -7.19 -7.58 -8.80
CA LEU A 134 -8.45 -6.95 -9.23
C LEU A 134 -9.56 -7.98 -9.39
N ARG A 135 -9.28 -9.15 -9.99
CA ARG A 135 -10.25 -10.24 -10.11
C ARG A 135 -10.65 -10.77 -8.73
N GLY A 136 -9.70 -10.91 -7.81
CA GLY A 136 -9.95 -11.29 -6.42
C GLY A 136 -10.88 -10.32 -5.70
N ILE A 137 -10.57 -9.02 -5.75
CA ILE A 137 -11.44 -7.96 -5.20
C ILE A 137 -12.83 -8.02 -5.83
N LEU A 138 -12.93 -8.18 -7.15
CA LEU A 138 -14.21 -8.21 -7.84
C LEU A 138 -15.11 -9.37 -7.39
N ILE A 139 -14.54 -10.53 -7.09
CA ILE A 139 -15.26 -11.67 -6.49
C ILE A 139 -15.86 -11.26 -5.14
N HIS A 140 -15.05 -10.63 -4.29
CA HIS A 140 -15.49 -10.16 -2.98
C HIS A 140 -16.54 -9.06 -3.08
N LEU A 141 -16.34 -8.03 -3.90
CA LEU A 141 -17.30 -6.93 -4.06
C LEU A 141 -18.66 -7.42 -4.56
N ARG A 142 -18.70 -8.37 -5.50
CA ARG A 142 -19.97 -8.97 -5.95
C ARG A 142 -20.69 -9.69 -4.82
N ARG A 143 -19.94 -10.39 -3.97
CA ARG A 143 -20.50 -11.04 -2.77
C ARG A 143 -21.03 -10.02 -1.78
N GLU A 144 -20.22 -9.02 -1.42
CA GLU A 144 -20.62 -7.98 -0.46
C GLU A 144 -21.82 -7.18 -0.96
N PHE A 145 -21.92 -6.92 -2.26
CA PHE A 145 -23.09 -6.28 -2.87
C PHE A 145 -24.39 -7.07 -2.60
N VAL A 146 -24.37 -8.40 -2.69
CA VAL A 146 -25.54 -9.25 -2.38
C VAL A 146 -25.92 -9.19 -0.90
N TYR A 147 -24.93 -9.05 -0.02
CA TYR A 147 -25.16 -8.95 1.43
C TYR A 147 -25.35 -7.53 1.94
N MET A 148 -25.27 -6.53 1.06
CA MET A 148 -25.37 -5.13 1.41
C MET A 148 -26.77 -4.82 1.93
N GLN A 149 -26.88 -4.44 3.20
CA GLN A 149 -28.12 -4.01 3.83
C GLN A 149 -28.15 -2.49 4.01
N GLN A 150 -29.34 -1.92 4.22
CA GLN A 150 -29.55 -0.48 4.38
C GLN A 150 -28.81 0.08 5.62
N GLY A 151 -28.18 1.26 5.50
CA GLY A 151 -27.52 1.97 6.61
C GLY A 151 -26.00 2.07 6.51
N HIS A 152 -25.30 2.03 7.65
CA HIS A 152 -23.83 2.22 7.73
C HIS A 152 -23.02 1.23 6.87
N THR A 153 -23.56 0.03 6.66
CA THR A 153 -22.98 -1.05 5.86
C THR A 153 -22.76 -0.71 4.38
N GLN A 154 -23.49 0.27 3.83
CA GLN A 154 -23.33 0.66 2.42
C GLN A 154 -22.08 1.50 2.17
N MET A 155 -21.76 2.41 3.09
CA MET A 155 -20.55 3.21 2.95
C MET A 155 -19.31 2.36 3.20
N ASP A 156 -19.40 1.41 4.14
CA ASP A 156 -18.33 0.45 4.41
C ASP A 156 -17.95 -0.34 3.15
N PHE A 157 -18.92 -0.73 2.31
CA PHE A 157 -18.66 -1.35 1.01
C PHE A 157 -17.69 -0.53 0.16
N PHE A 158 -17.99 0.76 -0.04
CA PHE A 158 -17.17 1.63 -0.90
C PHE A 158 -15.82 1.99 -0.26
N PHE A 159 -15.78 2.26 1.04
CA PHE A 159 -14.53 2.60 1.74
C PHE A 159 -13.56 1.41 1.79
N LEU A 160 -14.06 0.20 2.07
CA LEU A 160 -13.24 -1.01 2.07
C LEU A 160 -12.76 -1.36 0.66
N ALA A 161 -13.60 -1.13 -0.35
CA ALA A 161 -13.22 -1.32 -1.75
C ALA A 161 -12.11 -0.36 -2.17
N GLU A 162 -12.27 0.94 -1.90
CA GLU A 162 -11.28 1.97 -2.26
C GLU A 162 -9.91 1.68 -1.62
N ALA A 163 -9.89 1.35 -0.33
CA ALA A 163 -8.65 1.06 0.39
C ALA A 163 -7.86 -0.11 -0.22
N GLN A 164 -8.56 -1.13 -0.75
CA GLN A 164 -7.93 -2.27 -1.41
C GLN A 164 -7.58 -1.99 -2.89
N LEU A 165 -8.40 -1.20 -3.58
CA LEU A 165 -8.23 -0.92 -5.00
C LEU A 165 -7.12 0.08 -5.28
N MET A 166 -6.94 1.10 -4.45
CA MET A 166 -6.01 2.19 -4.77
C MET A 166 -4.57 1.72 -5.05
N PRO A 167 -3.94 0.87 -4.21
CA PRO A 167 -2.60 0.33 -4.51
C PRO A 167 -2.55 -0.37 -5.87
N ILE A 168 -3.53 -1.20 -6.18
CA ILE A 168 -3.56 -1.95 -7.44
C ILE A 168 -3.76 -1.02 -8.63
N LEU A 169 -4.65 -0.03 -8.50
CA LEU A 169 -4.88 0.97 -9.55
C LEU A 169 -3.67 1.86 -9.79
N TYR A 170 -2.77 2.00 -8.82
CA TYR A 170 -1.48 2.66 -9.03
C TYR A 170 -0.55 1.80 -9.89
N GLY A 171 -0.57 0.47 -9.69
CA GLY A 171 0.07 -0.49 -10.57
C GLY A 171 -0.48 -0.43 -11.99
N VAL A 172 -1.81 -0.42 -12.14
CA VAL A 172 -2.49 -0.25 -13.43
C VAL A 172 -2.11 1.07 -14.10
N TYR A 173 -2.15 2.18 -13.36
CA TYR A 173 -1.76 3.49 -13.89
C TYR A 173 -0.31 3.47 -14.38
N PHE A 174 0.59 2.83 -13.63
CA PHE A 174 1.97 2.65 -14.04
C PHE A 174 2.10 1.82 -15.32
N LEU A 175 1.34 0.73 -15.46
CA LEU A 175 1.31 -0.08 -16.68
C LEU A 175 0.86 0.72 -17.91
N LEU A 176 -0.14 1.58 -17.75
CA LEU A 176 -0.74 2.34 -18.86
C LEU A 176 0.08 3.59 -19.24
N HIS A 177 0.71 4.24 -18.27
CA HIS A 177 1.34 5.56 -18.46
C HIS A 177 2.85 5.58 -18.23
N ASN A 178 3.43 4.47 -17.78
CA ASN A 178 4.83 4.34 -17.39
C ASN A 178 5.27 5.42 -16.36
N THR A 179 4.33 5.90 -15.56
CA THR A 179 4.53 6.90 -14.52
C THR A 179 3.77 6.48 -13.27
N TYR A 180 4.29 6.83 -12.09
CA TYR A 180 3.62 6.51 -10.83
C TYR A 180 2.71 7.67 -10.43
N PRO A 181 1.42 7.43 -10.13
CA PRO A 181 0.49 8.53 -9.87
C PRO A 181 0.83 9.24 -8.56
N GLU A 182 0.73 10.57 -8.56
CA GLU A 182 1.07 11.34 -7.37
C GLU A 182 0.03 11.23 -6.26
N THR A 183 -1.26 11.16 -6.64
CA THR A 183 -2.41 11.13 -5.72
C THR A 183 -3.55 10.31 -6.31
N HIS A 184 -4.54 9.92 -5.47
CA HIS A 184 -5.74 9.21 -5.93
C HIS A 184 -6.50 10.02 -7.00
N GLU A 185 -6.33 11.34 -7.04
CA GLU A 185 -6.96 12.20 -8.04
C GLU A 185 -6.60 11.82 -9.48
N ALA A 186 -5.37 11.37 -9.73
CA ALA A 186 -4.97 10.90 -11.06
C ALA A 186 -5.80 9.68 -11.50
N ILE A 187 -6.04 8.74 -10.58
CA ILE A 187 -6.88 7.57 -10.83
C ILE A 187 -8.33 7.98 -11.04
N PHE A 188 -8.86 8.84 -10.17
CA PHE A 188 -10.24 9.27 -10.25
C PHE A 188 -10.55 10.19 -11.44
N ALA A 189 -9.55 10.83 -12.04
CA ALA A 189 -9.72 11.60 -13.27
C ALA A 189 -10.01 10.68 -14.47
N GLU A 190 -9.40 9.49 -14.51
CA GLU A 190 -9.64 8.47 -15.54
C GLU A 190 -10.89 7.63 -15.24
N TYR A 191 -11.13 7.37 -13.95
CA TYR A 191 -12.20 6.49 -13.48
C TYR A 191 -13.09 7.21 -12.45
N PRO A 192 -13.84 8.25 -12.84
CA PRO A 192 -14.65 9.05 -11.91
C PRO A 192 -15.74 8.24 -11.18
N GLN A 193 -16.17 7.12 -11.76
CA GLN A 193 -17.14 6.20 -11.16
C GLN A 193 -16.61 5.50 -9.90
N LEU A 194 -15.29 5.51 -9.68
CA LEU A 194 -14.67 4.94 -8.49
C LEU A 194 -14.60 5.92 -7.31
N ARG A 195 -15.01 7.18 -7.48
CA ARG A 195 -15.08 8.14 -6.38
C ARG A 195 -16.23 7.79 -5.45
N ILE A 196 -15.95 7.80 -4.15
CA ILE A 196 -17.00 7.68 -3.13
C ILE A 196 -17.85 8.95 -3.12
N GLU A 197 -19.11 8.79 -3.50
CA GLU A 197 -20.10 9.87 -3.47
C GLU A 197 -20.72 10.03 -2.07
N PRO A 198 -21.33 11.20 -1.76
CA PRO A 198 -22.02 11.42 -0.50
C PRO A 198 -23.11 10.36 -0.23
N PRO A 199 -23.31 9.97 1.04
CA PRO A 199 -24.29 8.95 1.40
C PRO A 199 -25.70 9.38 1.00
N THR A 200 -26.48 8.42 0.51
CA THR A 200 -27.89 8.58 0.16
C THR A 200 -28.73 7.46 0.77
N ARG A 201 -30.04 7.67 0.90
CA ARG A 201 -31.01 6.64 1.33
C ARG A 201 -31.78 6.04 0.15
N GLU A 202 -31.55 6.54 -1.07
CA GLU A 202 -32.23 6.08 -2.27
C GLU A 202 -31.57 4.79 -2.78
N GLU A 203 -32.26 3.66 -2.60
CA GLU A 203 -31.74 2.34 -2.95
C GLU A 203 -31.40 2.19 -4.43
N GLU A 204 -32.21 2.78 -5.32
CA GLU A 204 -31.94 2.79 -6.76
C GLU A 204 -30.60 3.46 -7.08
N VAL A 205 -30.32 4.61 -6.46
CA VAL A 205 -29.05 5.33 -6.63
C VAL A 205 -27.87 4.52 -6.11
N ILE A 206 -28.02 3.85 -4.95
CA ILE A 206 -26.97 3.01 -4.38
C ILE A 206 -26.66 1.83 -5.29
N ASN A 207 -27.68 1.15 -5.80
CA ASN A 207 -27.53 0.02 -6.71
C ASN A 207 -26.89 0.47 -8.04
N GLU A 208 -27.28 1.63 -8.56
CA GLU A 208 -26.67 2.20 -9.76
C GLU A 208 -25.18 2.51 -9.55
N ARG A 209 -24.82 3.13 -8.41
CA ARG A 209 -23.43 3.42 -8.03
C ARG A 209 -22.60 2.14 -7.91
N ALA A 210 -23.09 1.15 -7.17
CA ALA A 210 -22.40 -0.13 -7.01
C ALA A 210 -22.21 -0.85 -8.35
N ASN A 211 -23.23 -0.83 -9.22
CA ASN A 211 -23.14 -1.39 -10.56
C ASN A 211 -22.08 -0.67 -11.41
N LYS A 212 -22.10 0.66 -11.46
CA LYS A 212 -21.07 1.46 -12.16
C LYS A 212 -19.67 1.18 -11.64
N TYR A 213 -19.51 1.06 -10.31
CA TYR A 213 -18.24 0.76 -9.66
C TYR A 213 -17.69 -0.61 -10.10
N ILE A 214 -18.49 -1.67 -9.99
CA ILE A 214 -18.14 -3.04 -10.40
C ILE A 214 -17.85 -3.13 -11.90
N LEU A 215 -18.64 -2.45 -12.74
CA LEU A 215 -18.44 -2.40 -14.19
C LEU A 215 -17.13 -1.71 -14.55
N THR A 216 -16.79 -0.61 -13.87
CA THR A 216 -15.53 0.12 -14.11
C THR A 216 -14.33 -0.77 -13.78
N ILE A 217 -14.33 -1.48 -12.65
CA ILE A 217 -13.27 -2.45 -12.32
C ILE A 217 -13.18 -3.55 -13.39
N THR A 218 -14.32 -4.06 -13.86
CA THR A 218 -14.37 -5.08 -14.91
C THR A 218 -13.73 -4.57 -16.22
N GLN A 219 -14.00 -3.32 -16.59
CA GLN A 219 -13.40 -2.68 -17.77
C GLN A 219 -11.89 -2.51 -17.61
N ILE A 220 -11.42 -2.07 -16.45
CA ILE A 220 -9.98 -1.94 -16.15
C ILE A 220 -9.27 -3.29 -16.30
N ILE A 221 -9.84 -4.36 -15.74
CA ILE A 221 -9.32 -5.72 -15.87
C ILE A 221 -9.19 -6.10 -17.34
N ASN A 222 -10.24 -5.91 -18.14
CA ASN A 222 -10.22 -6.26 -19.56
C ASN A 222 -9.16 -5.46 -20.34
N THR A 223 -8.99 -4.17 -20.00
CA THR A 223 -7.96 -3.33 -20.60
C THR A 223 -6.58 -3.90 -20.34
N ILE A 224 -6.23 -4.18 -19.07
CA ILE A 224 -4.89 -4.69 -18.75
C ILE A 224 -4.68 -6.12 -19.27
N ASP A 225 -5.71 -6.99 -19.24
CA ASP A 225 -5.66 -8.36 -19.78
C ASP A 225 -5.36 -8.37 -21.29
N SER A 226 -5.88 -7.38 -22.02
CA SER A 226 -5.64 -7.22 -23.45
C SER A 226 -4.29 -6.57 -23.83
N MET A 227 -3.49 -6.15 -22.85
CA MET A 227 -2.19 -5.51 -23.13
C MET A 227 -1.21 -6.52 -23.75
N GLU A 228 -0.74 -6.21 -24.96
CA GLU A 228 0.46 -6.85 -25.50
C GLU A 228 1.68 -6.28 -24.79
N ILE A 229 2.20 -7.03 -23.81
CA ILE A 229 3.40 -6.62 -23.09
C ILE A 229 4.62 -7.22 -23.80
N GLN A 230 5.46 -6.33 -24.32
CA GLN A 230 6.76 -6.65 -24.93
C GLN A 230 7.81 -7.03 -23.89
#